data_AF-A0A838E4K2-F1
#
_entry.id   AF-A0A838E4K2-F1
#
_cell.length_a   1.000
_cell.length_b   1.000
_cell.length_c   1.000
_cell.angle_alpha   90.00
_cell.angle_beta   90.00
_cell.angle_gamma   90.00
#
_symmetry.space_group_name_H-M   'P 1'
#
loop_
_entity.id
_entity.type
_entity.pdbx_description
1 polymer ?
#
loop_
_entity_poly.entity_id
_entity_poly.type
_entity_poly.pdbx_seq_one_letter_code
_entity_poly.pdbx_strand_id
1 'polypeptide(L)'
;MSVPEKMQYVVDKVGRARIAAAVVAAALTRPVGLRGAFYLVAGRMARAMDGGRPPFEHLLLPPLEPKVAHDLATSLSAELGVDVAVVDINDRGGSVRAVSGGAISARLLARILQDNPLGQRDTRTPMGLVRRA
;
A
#
# COMPACT_ATOMS: atom_id res chain seq x y z
N MET A 1 9.81 -3.60 -8.49
CA MET A 1 10.02 -2.15 -8.72
C MET A 1 10.78 -1.95 -10.01
N SER A 2 10.49 -0.88 -10.76
CA SER A 2 11.19 -0.53 -12.00
C SER A 2 11.96 0.80 -11.90
N VAL A 3 11.96 1.42 -10.72
CA VAL A 3 12.53 2.76 -10.47
C VAL A 3 13.74 2.57 -9.55
N PRO A 4 14.97 2.89 -10.00
CA PRO A 4 16.19 2.69 -9.22
C PRO A 4 16.18 3.40 -7.86
N GLU A 5 15.73 4.65 -7.81
CA GLU A 5 15.69 5.49 -6.61
C GLU A 5 14.78 4.88 -5.54
N LYS A 6 13.63 4.33 -5.96
CA LYS A 6 12.72 3.58 -5.07
C LYS A 6 13.40 2.34 -4.50
N MET A 7 14.18 1.62 -5.30
CA MET A 7 14.92 0.47 -4.79
C MET A 7 16.05 0.86 -3.86
N GLN A 8 16.76 1.96 -4.13
CA GLN A 8 17.80 2.44 -3.24
C GLN A 8 17.22 2.80 -1.87
N TYR A 9 16.10 3.54 -1.83
CA TYR A 9 15.39 3.84 -0.58
C TYR A 9 15.02 2.58 0.21
N VAL A 10 14.54 1.54 -0.48
CA VAL A 10 14.24 0.25 0.16
C VAL A 10 15.49 -0.41 0.72
N VAL A 11 16.60 -0.38 -0.01
CA VAL A 11 17.88 -0.93 0.46
C VAL A 11 18.36 -0.20 1.71
N ASP A 12 18.27 1.13 1.73
CA ASP A 12 18.75 1.95 2.85
C ASP A 12 17.90 1.72 4.12
N LYS A 13 16.59 1.53 3.95
CA LYS A 13 15.67 1.31 5.08
C LYS A 13 15.58 -0.14 5.56
N VAL A 14 15.62 -1.11 4.66
CA VAL A 14 15.51 -2.55 5.02
C VAL A 14 16.88 -3.15 5.37
N GLY A 15 17.95 -2.60 4.81
CA GLY A 15 19.31 -3.10 4.95
C GLY A 15 19.73 -4.05 3.82
N ARG A 16 20.98 -3.89 3.37
CA ARG A 16 21.57 -4.62 2.23
C ARG A 16 21.51 -6.14 2.39
N ALA A 17 21.83 -6.66 3.57
CA ALA A 17 21.85 -8.11 3.83
C ALA A 17 20.46 -8.75 3.65
N ARG A 18 19.43 -8.09 4.18
CA ARG A 18 18.04 -8.58 4.07
C ARG A 18 17.53 -8.50 2.63
N ILE A 19 17.91 -7.46 1.89
CA ILE A 19 17.59 -7.37 0.45
C ILE A 19 18.31 -8.45 -0.36
N ALA A 20 19.59 -8.73 -0.07
CA ALA A 20 20.31 -9.82 -0.72
C ALA A 20 19.61 -11.18 -0.48
N ALA A 21 19.23 -11.47 0.78
CA ALA A 21 18.44 -12.66 1.11
C ALA A 21 17.10 -12.70 0.36
N ALA A 22 16.40 -11.57 0.23
CA ALA A 22 15.15 -11.48 -0.51
C ALA A 22 15.31 -11.76 -2.02
N VAL A 23 16.42 -11.30 -2.61
CA VAL A 23 16.77 -11.60 -4.01
C VAL A 23 17.03 -13.09 -4.18
N VAL A 24 17.82 -13.71 -3.30
CA VAL A 24 18.09 -15.16 -3.34
C VAL A 24 16.78 -15.96 -3.19
N ALA A 25 15.93 -15.61 -2.22
CA ALA A 25 14.65 -16.27 -2.03
C ALA A 25 13.75 -16.17 -3.29
N ALA A 26 13.72 -15.01 -3.93
CA ALA A 26 12.98 -14.83 -5.18
C ALA A 26 13.57 -15.64 -6.34
N ALA A 27 14.90 -15.75 -6.43
CA ALA A 27 15.57 -16.53 -7.46
C ALA A 27 15.29 -18.03 -7.33
N LEU A 28 15.26 -18.56 -6.11
CA LEU A 28 14.99 -19.98 -5.84
C LEU A 28 13.51 -20.36 -6.04
N THR A 29 12.59 -19.44 -5.77
CA THR A 29 11.14 -19.69 -5.82
C THR A 29 10.53 -19.48 -7.21
N ARG A 30 11.17 -18.64 -8.04
CA ARG A 30 10.65 -18.32 -9.39
C ARG A 30 10.53 -19.53 -10.32
N PRO A 31 11.50 -20.49 -10.39
CA PRO A 31 11.41 -21.66 -11.25
C PRO A 31 10.23 -22.59 -10.90
N VAL A 32 9.85 -22.64 -9.62
CA VAL A 32 8.72 -23.46 -9.13
C VAL A 32 7.37 -22.71 -9.18
N GLY A 33 7.32 -21.56 -9.86
CA GLY A 33 6.10 -20.77 -10.05
C GLY A 33 5.65 -19.94 -8.86
N LEU A 34 6.36 -19.97 -7.74
CA LEU A 34 6.03 -19.20 -6.54
C LEU A 34 6.45 -17.74 -6.70
N ARG A 35 5.48 -16.83 -6.72
CA ARG A 35 5.70 -15.38 -6.87
C ARG A 35 5.58 -14.68 -5.51
N GLY A 36 6.36 -13.62 -5.32
CA GLY A 36 6.26 -12.74 -4.15
C GLY A 36 7.19 -13.06 -2.98
N ALA A 37 8.03 -14.10 -3.08
CA ALA A 37 9.02 -14.44 -2.04
C ALA A 37 9.95 -13.27 -1.68
N PHE A 38 10.31 -12.44 -2.67
CA PHE A 38 11.04 -11.20 -2.44
C PHE A 38 10.39 -10.34 -1.33
N TYR A 39 9.08 -10.09 -1.45
CA TYR A 39 8.35 -9.22 -0.52
C TYR A 39 8.08 -9.87 0.83
N LEU A 40 8.00 -11.20 0.88
CA LEU A 40 7.91 -11.94 2.15
C LEU A 40 9.18 -11.71 2.99
N VAL A 41 10.36 -11.76 2.36
CA VAL A 41 11.64 -11.55 3.05
C VAL A 41 11.93 -10.06 3.25
N ALA A 42 11.83 -9.23 2.20
CA ALA A 42 12.11 -7.79 2.26
C ALA A 42 11.13 -7.01 3.17
N GLY A 43 9.92 -7.54 3.36
CA GLY A 43 8.94 -7.03 4.30
C GLY A 43 7.92 -6.04 3.71
N ARG A 44 6.98 -5.62 4.56
CA ARG A 44 5.81 -4.81 4.17
C ARG A 44 6.18 -3.46 3.60
N MET A 45 7.24 -2.83 4.10
CA MET A 45 7.68 -1.53 3.58
C MET A 45 8.05 -1.65 2.11
N ALA A 46 8.92 -2.60 1.74
CA ALA A 46 9.30 -2.82 0.35
C ALA A 46 8.09 -3.14 -0.55
N ARG A 47 7.09 -3.86 -0.03
CA ARG A 47 5.87 -4.17 -0.78
C ARG A 47 5.01 -2.94 -1.07
N ALA A 48 4.96 -2.01 -0.13
CA ALA A 48 4.05 -0.87 -0.15
C ALA A 48 4.73 0.46 -0.53
N MET A 49 5.99 0.43 -0.97
CA MET A 49 6.66 1.61 -1.51
C MET A 49 6.03 2.06 -2.83
N ASP A 50 5.54 3.29 -2.86
CA ASP A 50 5.03 3.93 -4.07
C ASP A 50 5.85 5.18 -4.48
N GLY A 51 5.41 5.89 -5.52
CA GLY A 51 6.09 7.06 -6.10
C GLY A 51 7.05 6.72 -7.24
N GLY A 52 7.84 7.69 -7.68
CA GLY A 52 8.79 7.53 -8.79
C GLY A 52 8.09 7.23 -10.13
N ARG A 53 6.85 7.67 -10.28
CA ARG A 53 6.03 7.48 -11.49
C ARG A 53 5.28 8.77 -11.80
N PRO A 54 4.97 9.05 -13.08
CA PRO A 54 4.14 10.20 -13.44
C PRO A 54 2.84 10.24 -12.65
N PRO A 55 2.38 11.43 -12.19
CA PRO A 55 3.01 12.77 -12.30
C PRO A 55 3.97 13.13 -11.13
N PHE A 56 4.36 12.15 -10.31
CA PHE A 56 5.17 12.33 -9.09
C PHE A 56 6.51 11.59 -9.19
N GLU A 57 7.22 11.75 -10.31
CA GLU A 57 8.49 11.07 -10.61
C GLU A 57 9.58 11.41 -9.59
N HIS A 58 9.53 12.60 -9.01
CA HIS A 58 10.49 13.12 -8.05
C HIS A 58 10.15 12.75 -6.59
N LEU A 59 8.98 12.16 -6.32
CA LEU A 59 8.56 11.80 -4.97
C LEU A 59 8.63 10.29 -4.76
N LEU A 60 9.24 9.89 -3.64
CA LEU A 60 9.10 8.56 -3.10
C LEU A 60 8.05 8.60 -2.00
N LEU A 61 7.06 7.71 -2.10
CA LEU A 61 5.94 7.65 -1.19
C LEU A 61 6.03 6.36 -0.38
N PRO A 62 6.73 6.37 0.77
CA PRO A 62 6.70 5.22 1.66
C PRO A 62 5.29 5.01 2.22
N PRO A 63 4.95 3.77 2.61
CA PRO A 63 3.66 3.52 3.26
C PRO A 63 3.56 4.36 4.52
N LEU A 64 2.36 4.92 4.76
CA LEU A 64 2.08 5.63 5.99
C LEU A 64 2.35 4.73 7.20
N GLU A 65 2.97 5.31 8.22
CA GLU A 65 3.10 4.66 9.51
C GLU A 65 1.71 4.40 10.09
N PRO A 66 1.48 3.24 10.75
CA PRO A 66 0.15 2.88 11.25
C PRO A 66 -0.48 3.94 12.15
N LYS A 67 0.33 4.57 13.01
CA LYS A 67 -0.13 5.66 13.89
C LYS A 67 -0.56 6.88 13.09
N VAL A 68 0.26 7.33 12.14
CA VAL A 68 -0.06 8.48 11.27
C VAL A 68 -1.34 8.22 10.46
N ALA A 69 -1.51 7.03 9.90
CA ALA A 69 -2.72 6.67 9.17
C ALA A 69 -3.97 6.69 10.08
N HIS A 70 -3.84 6.21 11.32
CA HIS A 70 -4.93 6.22 12.30
C HIS A 70 -5.27 7.64 12.76
N ASP A 71 -4.26 8.45 13.11
CA ASP A 71 -4.45 9.83 13.53
C ASP A 71 -5.14 10.65 12.42
N LEU A 72 -4.71 10.46 11.16
CA LEU A 72 -5.32 11.10 9.98
C LEU A 72 -6.78 10.66 9.78
N ALA A 73 -7.06 9.36 9.87
CA ALA A 73 -8.43 8.87 9.73
C ALA A 73 -9.34 9.47 10.82
N THR A 74 -8.86 9.48 12.07
CA THR A 74 -9.61 9.99 13.22
C THR A 74 -9.85 11.50 13.11
N SER A 75 -8.84 12.30 12.72
CA SER A 75 -9.01 13.75 12.55
C SER A 75 -10.02 14.09 11.46
N LEU A 76 -9.89 13.45 10.28
CA LEU A 76 -10.83 13.66 9.17
C LEU A 76 -12.24 13.22 9.52
N SER A 77 -12.38 12.14 10.29
CA SER A 77 -13.68 11.66 10.75
C SER A 77 -14.36 12.67 11.69
N ALA A 78 -13.60 13.28 12.61
CA ALA A 78 -14.10 14.32 13.50
C ALA A 78 -14.53 15.58 12.73
N GLU A 79 -13.82 15.95 11.66
CA GLU A 79 -14.14 17.12 10.83
C GLU A 79 -15.33 16.87 9.88
N LEU A 80 -15.42 15.67 9.29
CA LEU A 80 -16.43 15.34 8.28
C LEU A 80 -17.73 14.78 8.88
N GLY A 81 -17.71 14.35 10.14
CA GLY A 81 -18.86 13.73 10.81
C GLY A 81 -19.23 12.34 10.28
N VAL A 82 -18.33 11.68 9.55
CA VAL A 82 -18.51 10.33 9.00
C VAL A 82 -17.28 9.46 9.26
N ASP A 83 -17.45 8.13 9.26
CA ASP A 83 -16.33 7.20 9.37
C ASP A 83 -15.40 7.33 8.15
N VAL A 84 -14.09 7.44 8.39
CA VAL A 84 -13.06 7.58 7.37
C VAL A 84 -12.12 6.38 7.42
N ALA A 85 -11.73 5.89 6.24
CA ALA A 85 -10.72 4.86 6.11
C ALA A 85 -9.61 5.31 5.16
N VAL A 86 -8.37 5.02 5.54
CA VAL A 86 -7.20 5.21 4.69
C VAL A 86 -6.85 3.86 4.08
N VAL A 87 -6.82 3.79 2.75
CA VAL A 87 -6.63 2.54 2.01
C VAL A 87 -5.51 2.69 0.98
N ASP A 88 -4.86 1.57 0.69
CA ASP A 88 -3.88 1.43 -0.40
C ASP A 88 -4.32 0.24 -1.25
N ILE A 89 -4.98 0.54 -2.36
CA ILE A 89 -5.65 -0.42 -3.25
C ILE A 89 -5.09 -0.27 -4.66
N ASN A 90 -4.95 -1.40 -5.37
CA ASN A 90 -4.63 -1.45 -6.79
C ASN A 90 -5.31 -2.66 -7.44
N ASP A 91 -5.09 -2.86 -8.74
CA ASP A 91 -5.71 -3.92 -9.54
C ASP A 91 -5.32 -5.36 -9.11
N ARG A 92 -4.37 -5.52 -8.18
CA ARG A 92 -3.97 -6.81 -7.59
C ARG A 92 -4.41 -6.94 -6.14
N GLY A 93 -5.39 -6.13 -5.73
CA GLY A 93 -5.87 -6.01 -4.37
C GLY A 93 -5.12 -4.95 -3.57
N GLY A 94 -5.36 -4.92 -2.27
CA GLY A 94 -4.84 -3.85 -1.42
C GLY A 94 -4.95 -4.12 0.07
N SER A 95 -4.73 -3.08 0.85
CA SER A 95 -4.81 -3.12 2.31
C SER A 95 -5.45 -1.86 2.86
N VAL A 96 -6.25 -2.05 3.90
CA VAL A 96 -6.76 -0.95 4.73
C VAL A 96 -5.66 -0.59 5.73
N ARG A 97 -5.22 0.67 5.68
CA ARG A 97 -4.16 1.20 6.55
C ARG A 97 -4.70 1.66 7.89
N ALA A 98 -5.88 2.27 7.87
CA ALA A 98 -6.58 2.72 9.06
C ALA A 98 -8.09 2.83 8.82
N VAL A 99 -8.86 2.76 9.90
CA VAL A 99 -10.28 3.10 9.96
C VAL A 99 -10.48 3.92 11.24
N SER A 100 -11.18 5.04 11.17
CA SER A 100 -11.48 5.88 12.34
C SER A 100 -12.58 5.29 13.22
N GLY A 101 -13.60 4.71 12.59
CA GLY A 101 -14.79 4.17 13.23
C GLY A 101 -14.97 2.66 13.06
N GLY A 102 -16.09 2.17 13.56
CA GLY A 102 -16.42 0.74 13.61
C GLY A 102 -17.52 0.30 12.64
N ALA A 103 -18.16 1.22 11.90
CA ALA A 103 -19.35 0.87 11.11
C ALA A 103 -19.05 -0.15 10.00
N ILE A 104 -17.85 -0.09 9.42
CA ILE A 104 -17.37 -1.04 8.41
C ILE A 104 -16.02 -1.59 8.85
N SER A 105 -15.95 -2.90 9.07
CA SER A 105 -14.68 -3.55 9.39
C SER A 105 -13.67 -3.42 8.24
N ALA A 106 -12.38 -3.30 8.55
CA ALA A 106 -11.31 -3.29 7.56
C ALA A 106 -11.37 -4.49 6.59
N ARG A 107 -11.79 -5.67 7.08
CA ARG A 107 -11.96 -6.87 6.26
C ARG A 107 -13.09 -6.73 5.25
N LEU A 108 -14.22 -6.13 5.63
CA LEU A 108 -15.33 -5.88 4.73
C LEU A 108 -14.95 -4.81 3.70
N LEU A 109 -14.32 -3.71 4.15
CA LEU A 109 -13.87 -2.65 3.26
C LEU A 109 -12.88 -3.15 2.20
N ALA A 110 -11.93 -4.01 2.58
CA ALA A 110 -11.00 -4.63 1.64
C ALA A 110 -11.70 -5.48 0.56
N ARG A 111 -12.85 -6.11 0.89
CA ARG A 111 -13.66 -6.86 -0.09
C ARG A 111 -14.45 -5.92 -1.00
N ILE A 112 -15.04 -4.86 -0.46
CA ILE A 112 -15.79 -3.86 -1.24
C ILE A 112 -14.88 -3.20 -2.28
N LEU A 113 -13.62 -2.92 -1.90
CA LEU A 113 -12.66 -2.26 -2.77
C LEU A 113 -11.82 -3.23 -3.60
N GLN A 114 -12.10 -4.54 -3.58
CA GLN A 114 -11.23 -5.55 -4.20
C GLN A 114 -11.06 -5.34 -5.71
N ASP A 115 -12.11 -4.88 -6.39
CA ASP A 115 -12.12 -4.64 -7.83
C ASP A 115 -11.57 -3.26 -8.20
N ASN A 116 -10.93 -2.57 -7.24
CA ASN A 116 -10.36 -1.24 -7.38
C ASN A 116 -11.32 -0.21 -8.02
N PRO A 117 -12.49 0.06 -7.39
CA PRO A 117 -13.49 0.97 -7.94
C PRO A 117 -13.00 2.42 -8.02
N LEU A 118 -11.93 2.76 -7.29
CA LEU A 118 -11.27 4.05 -7.37
C LEU A 118 -10.39 4.19 -8.62
N GLY A 119 -10.20 3.13 -9.41
CA GLY A 119 -9.29 3.15 -10.55
C GLY A 119 -7.82 3.24 -10.14
N GLN A 120 -6.94 3.42 -11.12
CA GLN A 120 -5.49 3.47 -10.93
C GLN A 120 -4.86 4.35 -12.00
N ARG A 121 -3.62 4.80 -11.77
CA ARG A 121 -2.85 5.64 -12.70
C ARG A 121 -3.48 7.04 -12.80
N ASP A 122 -3.92 7.43 -13.99
CA ASP A 122 -4.31 8.80 -14.31
C ASP A 122 -5.79 9.09 -14.05
N THR A 123 -6.54 8.17 -13.43
CA THR A 123 -7.96 8.35 -13.09
C THR A 123 -8.19 9.50 -12.10
N ARG A 124 -7.18 9.86 -11.29
CA ARG A 124 -7.18 11.02 -10.36
C ARG A 124 -8.38 11.03 -9.40
N THR A 125 -8.73 9.86 -8.87
CA THR A 125 -9.87 9.59 -7.99
C THR A 125 -9.40 9.13 -6.61
N PRO A 126 -8.78 10.03 -5.80
CA PRO A 126 -8.16 9.66 -4.52
C PRO A 126 -9.18 9.39 -3.39
N MET A 127 -10.46 9.67 -3.62
CA MET A 127 -11.53 9.57 -2.61
C MET A 127 -12.73 8.81 -3.19
N GLY A 128 -13.40 8.04 -2.35
CA GLY A 128 -14.67 7.39 -2.67
C GLY A 128 -15.57 7.25 -1.46
N LEU A 129 -16.88 7.17 -1.69
CA LEU A 129 -17.89 7.03 -0.65
C LEU A 129 -18.46 5.61 -0.68
N VAL A 130 -18.34 4.89 0.43
CA VAL A 130 -19.01 3.60 0.63
C VAL A 130 -20.30 3.85 1.40
N ARG A 131 -21.43 3.46 0.81
CA ARG A 131 -22.76 3.58 1.43
C ARG A 131 -23.54 2.27 1.28
N ARG A 132 -24.53 2.08 2.15
CA ARG A 132 -25.57 1.07 1.91
C ARG A 132 -26.38 1.49 0.68
N ALA A 133 -26.80 0.49 -0.10
CA ALA A 133 -27.74 0.69 -1.21
C ALA A 133 -29.12 1.08 -0.68
#